data_AF-A0A7C3CQB9-F1
#
_entry.id   AF-A0A7C3CQB9-F1
#
_cell.length_a   1.000
_cell.length_b   1.000
_cell.length_c   1.000
_cell.angle_alpha   90.00
_cell.angle_beta   90.00
_cell.angle_gamma   90.00
#
_symmetry.space_group_name_H-M   'P 1'
#
loop_
_entity.id
_entity.type
_entity.pdbx_description
1 polymer ?
#
loop_
_entity_poly.entity_id
_entity_poly.type
_entity_poly.pdbx_seq_one_letter_code
_entity_poly.pdbx_strand_id
1 'polypeptide(L)'
;FGIEALMSAYEEGEVWLDALKVHLQENITYVNTFLETHGLPIDTVATEATFLMWLDCRAMGFSHEDLTHFFYYKAKLGLNDGTSFGKAGEGFMRLNVGTSREVLEVAMDRLLKAWEGL
;
A
#
# COMPACT_ATOMS: atom_id res chain seq x y z
N PHE A 1 3.23 -26.56 -18.37
CA PHE A 1 3.89 -25.38 -17.77
C PHE A 1 3.39 -25.06 -16.37
N GLY A 2 2.08 -25.04 -16.09
CA GLY A 2 1.59 -24.73 -14.73
C GLY A 2 2.01 -25.71 -13.63
N ILE A 3 1.99 -27.02 -13.92
CA ILE A 3 2.44 -28.06 -12.97
C ILE A 3 3.94 -27.89 -12.66
N GLU A 4 4.77 -27.80 -13.70
CA GLU A 4 6.22 -27.62 -13.53
C GLU A 4 6.58 -26.34 -12.78
N ALA A 5 5.92 -25.22 -13.10
CA ALA A 5 6.15 -23.96 -12.38
C ALA A 5 5.78 -24.05 -10.89
N LEU A 6 4.69 -24.77 -10.58
CA LEU A 6 4.27 -25.01 -9.20
C LEU A 6 5.30 -25.89 -8.46
N MET A 7 5.75 -26.97 -9.09
CA MET A 7 6.76 -27.85 -8.50
C MET A 7 8.04 -27.08 -8.17
N SER A 8 8.62 -26.35 -9.14
CA SER A 8 9.81 -25.54 -8.88
C SER A 8 9.60 -24.48 -7.80
N ALA A 9 8.43 -23.81 -7.78
CA ALA A 9 8.14 -22.81 -6.74
C ALA A 9 8.11 -23.42 -5.33
N TYR A 10 7.58 -24.64 -5.17
CA TYR A 10 7.49 -25.31 -3.88
C TYR A 10 8.78 -26.03 -3.48
N GLU A 11 9.52 -26.59 -4.43
CA GLU A 11 10.73 -27.37 -4.17
C GLU A 11 12.00 -26.50 -4.05
N GLU A 12 12.04 -25.37 -4.76
CA GLU A 12 13.25 -24.54 -4.89
C GLU A 12 13.04 -23.08 -4.43
N GLY A 13 11.81 -22.66 -4.15
CA GLY A 13 11.46 -21.26 -3.90
C GLY A 13 11.72 -20.73 -2.49
N GLU A 14 12.12 -21.57 -1.53
CA GLU A 14 12.22 -21.20 -0.10
C GLU A 14 13.17 -20.01 0.13
N VAL A 15 14.38 -20.06 -0.42
CA VAL A 15 15.39 -18.98 -0.27
C VAL A 15 14.87 -17.66 -0.84
N TRP A 16 14.17 -17.71 -1.98
CA TRP A 16 13.56 -16.53 -2.58
C TRP A 16 12.42 -16.00 -1.71
N LEU A 17 11.58 -16.88 -1.17
CA LEU A 17 10.45 -16.51 -0.33
C LEU A 17 10.91 -15.83 0.96
N ASP A 18 11.97 -16.31 1.59
CA ASP A 18 12.48 -15.69 2.81
C ASP A 18 13.11 -14.32 2.53
N ALA A 19 13.84 -14.17 1.42
CA ALA A 19 14.30 -12.86 0.97
C ALA A 19 13.13 -11.91 0.64
N LEU A 20 12.07 -12.42 0.02
CA LEU A 20 10.87 -11.64 -0.28
C LEU A 20 10.18 -11.14 1.00
N LYS A 21 10.03 -11.99 2.02
CA LYS A 21 9.41 -11.59 3.29
C LYS A 21 10.15 -10.41 3.93
N VAL A 22 11.48 -10.45 3.93
CA VAL A 22 12.32 -9.34 4.43
C VAL A 22 12.06 -8.08 3.61
N HIS A 23 12.11 -8.17 2.29
CA HIS A 23 11.84 -7.04 1.38
C HIS A 23 10.44 -6.43 1.61
N LEU A 24 9.41 -7.26 1.76
CA LEU A 24 8.04 -6.81 2.04
C LEU A 24 7.95 -6.11 3.40
N GLN A 25 8.60 -6.66 4.42
CA GLN A 25 8.62 -6.05 5.75
C GLN A 25 9.32 -4.69 5.72
N GLU A 26 10.45 -4.57 5.03
CA GLU A 26 11.13 -3.29 4.83
C GLU A 26 10.23 -2.31 4.09
N ASN A 27 9.49 -2.76 3.07
CA ASN A 27 8.55 -1.92 2.35
C ASN A 27 7.42 -1.38 3.24
N ILE A 28 6.85 -2.22 4.09
CA ILE A 28 5.84 -1.83 5.09
C ILE A 28 6.43 -0.80 6.06
N THR A 29 7.61 -1.07 6.61
CA THR A 29 8.30 -0.17 7.54
C THR A 29 8.52 1.20 6.91
N TYR A 30 9.02 1.26 5.68
CA TYR A 30 9.22 2.52 4.98
C TYR A 30 7.93 3.31 4.79
N VAL A 31 6.83 2.68 4.38
CA VAL A 31 5.55 3.39 4.21
C VAL A 31 5.10 3.98 5.53
N ASN A 32 5.12 3.19 6.62
CA ASN A 32 4.77 3.67 7.96
C ASN A 32 5.64 4.87 8.37
N THR A 33 6.97 4.73 8.25
CA THR A 33 7.92 5.78 8.60
C THR A 33 7.73 7.03 7.74
N PHE A 34 7.43 6.88 6.45
CA PHE A 34 7.22 8.00 5.55
C PHE A 34 5.97 8.80 5.93
N LEU A 35 4.85 8.12 6.18
CA LEU A 35 3.59 8.75 6.60
C LEU A 35 3.76 9.51 7.92
N GLU A 36 4.41 8.88 8.91
CA GLU A 36 4.70 9.48 10.21
C GLU A 36 5.63 10.70 10.10
N THR A 37 6.75 10.55 9.38
CA THR A 37 7.78 11.60 9.26
C THR A 37 7.23 12.88 8.61
N HIS A 38 6.33 12.73 7.63
CA HIS A 38 5.73 13.87 6.93
C HIS A 38 4.40 14.33 7.54
N GLY A 39 3.94 13.71 8.63
CA GLY A 39 2.69 14.07 9.30
C GLY A 39 1.46 13.95 8.39
N LEU A 40 1.47 12.98 7.47
CA LEU A 40 0.30 12.72 6.63
C LEU A 40 -0.83 12.18 7.52
N PRO A 41 -2.07 12.70 7.41
CA PRO A 41 -3.19 12.25 8.25
C PRO A 41 -3.77 10.92 7.74
N ILE A 42 -2.91 9.89 7.72
CA ILE A 42 -3.19 8.53 7.28
C ILE A 42 -2.57 7.58 8.31
N ASP A 43 -3.41 6.81 8.99
CA ASP A 43 -2.96 5.75 9.88
C ASP A 43 -2.85 4.43 9.11
N THR A 44 -1.93 3.57 9.53
CA THR A 44 -1.80 2.22 8.96
C THR A 44 -2.30 1.16 9.93
N VAL A 45 -3.05 0.20 9.42
CA VAL A 45 -3.43 -0.97 10.21
C VAL A 45 -2.25 -1.94 10.25
N ALA A 46 -1.92 -2.42 11.45
CA ALA A 46 -0.86 -3.40 11.65
C ALA A 46 -1.04 -4.59 10.70
N THR A 47 -0.06 -4.78 9.81
CA THR A 47 -0.10 -5.80 8.75
C THR A 47 0.70 -7.01 9.21
N GLU A 48 0.02 -8.02 9.76
CA GLU A 48 0.65 -9.26 10.26
C GLU A 48 0.91 -10.29 9.16
N ALA A 49 0.20 -10.15 8.03
CA ALA A 49 0.29 -11.05 6.88
C ALA A 49 -0.06 -10.31 5.59
N THR A 50 0.27 -10.94 4.46
CA THR A 50 0.11 -10.41 3.08
C THR A 50 1.05 -9.26 2.75
N PHE A 51 1.02 -8.83 1.48
CA PHE A 51 1.74 -7.64 0.97
C PHE A 51 0.78 -6.46 0.74
N LEU A 52 -0.38 -6.45 1.40
CA LEU A 52 -1.45 -5.48 1.20
C LEU A 52 -1.70 -4.69 2.50
N MET A 53 -1.33 -3.42 2.50
CA MET A 53 -1.53 -2.52 3.65
C MET A 53 -2.89 -1.84 3.58
N TRP A 54 -3.58 -1.79 4.71
CA TRP A 54 -4.76 -0.94 4.89
C TRP A 54 -4.36 0.43 5.40
N LEU A 55 -4.73 1.45 4.63
CA LEU A 55 -4.55 2.86 4.97
C LEU A 55 -5.89 3.41 5.45
N ASP A 56 -5.95 3.84 6.70
CA ASP A 56 -7.06 4.60 7.26
C ASP A 56 -6.86 6.08 6.97
N CYS A 57 -7.65 6.61 6.05
CA CYS A 57 -7.53 7.99 5.60
C CYS A 57 -8.62 8.89 6.16
N ARG A 58 -9.37 8.44 7.18
CA ARG A 58 -10.50 9.21 7.73
C ARG A 58 -10.05 10.55 8.33
N ALA A 59 -8.82 10.62 8.85
CA ALA A 59 -8.23 11.85 9.38
C ALA A 59 -7.93 12.90 8.29
N MET A 60 -7.93 12.54 7.01
CA MET A 60 -7.79 13.49 5.90
C MET A 60 -9.01 14.42 5.74
N GLY A 61 -10.15 14.09 6.36
CA GLY A 61 -11.35 14.92 6.36
C GLY A 61 -12.16 14.91 5.05
N PHE A 62 -11.84 14.01 4.12
CA PHE A 62 -12.56 13.86 2.87
C PHE A 62 -13.82 12.99 3.01
N SER A 63 -14.82 13.27 2.17
CA SER A 63 -15.83 12.26 1.85
C SER A 63 -15.15 11.07 1.15
N HIS A 64 -15.78 9.90 1.14
CA HIS A 64 -15.17 8.74 0.47
C HIS A 64 -15.00 8.95 -1.04
N GLU A 65 -15.94 9.64 -1.69
CA GLU A 65 -15.83 10.01 -3.12
C GLU A 65 -14.64 10.95 -3.35
N ASP A 66 -14.49 11.99 -2.52
CA ASP A 66 -13.36 12.93 -2.61
C ASP A 66 -12.03 12.25 -2.32
N LEU A 67 -12.01 11.29 -1.40
CA LEU A 67 -10.83 10.50 -1.05
C LEU A 67 -10.34 9.69 -2.26
N THR A 68 -11.24 8.92 -2.90
CA THR A 68 -10.88 8.14 -4.09
C THR A 68 -10.44 9.05 -5.24
N HIS A 69 -11.13 10.18 -5.43
CA HIS A 69 -10.78 11.18 -6.43
C HIS A 69 -9.38 11.80 -6.16
N PHE A 70 -9.07 12.12 -4.90
CA PHE A 70 -7.77 12.62 -4.50
C PHE A 70 -6.66 11.62 -4.87
N PHE A 71 -6.78 10.35 -4.46
CA PHE A 71 -5.75 9.35 -4.75
C PHE A 71 -5.57 9.14 -6.26
N TYR A 72 -6.66 8.99 -7.02
CA TYR A 72 -6.57 8.67 -8.45
C TYR A 72 -6.13 9.86 -9.31
N TYR A 73 -6.68 11.05 -9.05
CA TYR A 73 -6.52 12.18 -9.95
C TYR A 73 -5.51 13.22 -9.47
N LYS A 74 -5.34 13.41 -8.16
CA LYS A 74 -4.34 14.33 -7.61
C LYS A 74 -3.02 13.61 -7.35
N ALA A 75 -3.02 12.57 -6.52
CA ALA A 75 -1.82 11.79 -6.20
C ALA A 75 -1.38 10.84 -7.32
N LYS A 76 -2.25 10.55 -8.30
CA LYS A 76 -1.97 9.61 -9.41
C LYS A 76 -1.60 8.21 -8.91
N LEU A 77 -2.29 7.73 -7.88
CA LEU A 77 -2.10 6.43 -7.24
C LEU A 77 -3.35 5.55 -7.41
N GLY A 78 -3.26 4.50 -8.22
CA GLY A 78 -4.34 3.53 -8.42
C GLY A 78 -4.43 2.49 -7.31
N LEU A 79 -4.77 2.93 -6.08
CA LEU A 79 -4.98 2.04 -4.94
C LEU A 79 -6.33 1.30 -5.06
N ASN A 80 -6.54 0.22 -4.31
CA ASN A 80 -7.88 -0.36 -4.24
C ASN A 80 -8.75 0.45 -3.27
N ASP A 81 -9.97 0.75 -3.73
CA ASP A 81 -11.01 1.40 -2.95
C ASP A 81 -11.44 0.53 -1.76
N GLY A 82 -11.39 1.12 -0.56
CA GLY A 82 -12.03 0.68 0.68
C GLY A 82 -13.35 -0.07 0.53
N THR A 83 -14.31 0.59 -0.10
CA THR A 83 -15.71 0.16 -0.17
C THR A 83 -15.91 -1.06 -1.07
N SER A 84 -14.93 -1.41 -1.92
CA SER A 84 -14.96 -2.67 -2.65
C SER A 84 -14.90 -3.91 -1.75
N PHE A 85 -14.48 -3.74 -0.48
CA PHE A 85 -14.48 -4.78 0.56
C PHE A 85 -15.69 -4.70 1.51
N GLY A 86 -16.64 -3.80 1.23
CA GLY A 86 -17.85 -3.58 2.03
C GLY A 86 -17.86 -2.24 2.76
N LYS A 87 -19.00 -1.93 3.41
CA LYS A 87 -19.23 -0.62 4.05
C LYS A 87 -18.20 -0.24 5.11
N ALA A 88 -17.61 -1.22 5.79
CA ALA A 88 -16.58 -0.99 6.80
C ALA A 88 -15.27 -0.41 6.21
N GLY A 89 -15.06 -0.49 4.89
CA GLY A 89 -13.92 0.11 4.22
C GLY A 89 -14.12 1.58 3.85
N GLU A 90 -15.24 2.21 4.22
CA GLU A 90 -15.41 3.64 3.98
C GLU A 90 -14.32 4.46 4.68
N GLY A 91 -13.68 5.35 3.92
CA GLY A 91 -12.53 6.13 4.39
C GLY A 91 -11.18 5.41 4.33
N PHE A 92 -11.14 4.18 3.81
CA PHE A 92 -9.90 3.42 3.67
C PHE A 92 -9.46 3.27 2.21
N MET A 93 -8.15 3.09 2.00
CA MET A 93 -7.55 2.67 0.74
C MET A 93 -6.59 1.50 0.99
N ARG A 94 -6.49 0.55 0.05
CA ARG A 94 -5.56 -0.58 0.17
C ARG A 94 -4.36 -0.42 -0.77
N LEU A 95 -3.17 -0.36 -0.17
CA LEU A 95 -1.89 -0.23 -0.86
C LEU A 95 -1.22 -1.59 -1.04
N ASN A 96 -0.75 -1.88 -2.25
CA ASN A 96 0.08 -3.05 -2.53
C ASN A 96 1.57 -2.69 -2.39
N VAL A 97 2.25 -3.30 -1.42
CA VAL A 97 3.69 -3.13 -1.18
C VAL A 97 4.55 -4.25 -1.77
N GLY A 98 3.93 -5.22 -2.45
CA GLY A 98 4.58 -6.26 -3.24
C GLY A 98 5.16 -5.75 -4.56
N THR A 99 5.94 -4.68 -4.48
CA THR A 99 6.61 -4.00 -5.58
C THR A 99 8.04 -3.63 -5.17
N SER A 100 8.83 -3.06 -6.09
CA SER A 100 10.16 -2.55 -5.77
C SER A 100 10.11 -1.30 -4.88
N ARG A 101 11.19 -1.04 -4.14
CA ARG A 101 11.34 0.14 -3.26
C ARG A 101 11.13 1.44 -4.04
N GLU A 102 11.70 1.53 -5.23
CA GLU A 102 11.69 2.72 -6.08
C GLU A 102 10.26 3.11 -6.49
N VAL A 103 9.40 2.11 -6.75
CA VAL A 103 7.99 2.36 -7.07
C VAL A 103 7.26 2.95 -5.87
N LEU A 104 7.54 2.45 -4.65
CA LEU A 104 6.94 3.00 -3.43
C LEU A 104 7.45 4.42 -3.13
N GLU A 105 8.73 4.69 -3.33
CA GLU A 105 9.30 6.03 -3.15
C GLU A 105 8.62 7.06 -4.06
N VAL A 106 8.46 6.72 -5.35
CA VAL A 106 7.73 7.58 -6.30
C VAL A 106 6.27 7.74 -5.89
N ALA A 107 5.62 6.67 -5.41
CA ALA A 107 4.23 6.74 -4.98
C ALA A 107 4.03 7.65 -3.75
N MET A 108 4.90 7.51 -2.75
CA MET A 108 4.86 8.30 -1.51
C MET A 108 5.20 9.77 -1.76
N ASP A 109 6.19 10.06 -2.61
CA ASP A 109 6.51 11.44 -3.03
C ASP A 109 5.33 12.11 -3.75
N ARG A 110 4.64 11.39 -4.63
CA ARG A 110 3.42 11.91 -5.29
C ARG A 110 2.30 12.17 -4.29
N LEU A 111 2.10 11.28 -3.32
CA LEU A 111 1.11 11.45 -2.26
C LEU A 111 1.40 12.72 -1.45
N LEU A 112 2.64 12.89 -1.01
CA LEU A 112 3.06 14.06 -0.25
C LEU A 112 2.84 15.36 -1.03
N LYS A 113 3.31 15.43 -2.27
CA LYS A 113 3.12 16.62 -3.12
C LYS A 113 1.65 16.94 -3.39
N ALA A 114 0.83 15.90 -3.57
CA ALA A 114 -0.60 16.09 -3.75
C ALA A 114 -1.28 16.61 -2.48
N TRP A 115 -0.83 16.17 -1.30
CA TRP A 115 -1.32 16.64 -0.01
C TRP A 115 -0.90 18.08 0.30
N GLU A 116 0.38 18.42 0.11
CA GLU A 116 0.90 19.78 0.33
C GLU A 116 0.35 20.81 -0.67
N GLY A 117 -0.13 20.34 -1.82
CA GLY A 117 -0.74 21.17 -2.85
C GLY A 117 -2.25 21.40 -2.69
N LEU A 118 -2.86 20.90 -1.60
CA LEU A 118 -4.24 21.22 -1.22
C LEU A 118 -4.32 22.60 -0.55
#